data_AF-A0A7W1PUY3-F1
#
_entry.id   AF-A0A7W1PUY3-F1
#
_cell.length_a   1.000
_cell.length_b   1.000
_cell.length_c   1.000
_cell.angle_alpha   90.00
_cell.angle_beta   90.00
_cell.angle_gamma   90.00
#
_symmetry.space_group_name_H-M   'P 1'
#
loop_
_entity.id
_entity.type
_entity.pdbx_description
1 polymer ?
#
loop_
_entity_poly.entity_id
_entity_poly.type
_entity_poly.pdbx_seq_one_letter_code
_entity_poly.pdbx_strand_id
1 'polypeptide(L)'
;MAKLYVFGIGGTGSRVIKSLTFLLASGVKLSNNVDTIVPIIIDPDQGNGDLTRTKQLLDTYIKINKKSYKSDGFFHTPIKTLPDLINNSNQAITDKFKMLELSGAQNERFSQFIDLTGLEPASQSLIELLFSEDNLNADMNVG
;
A
#
# COMPACT_ATOMS: atom_id res chain seq x y z
N MET A 1 7.93 -20.64 13.68
CA MET A 1 6.89 -20.16 12.76
C MET A 1 7.30 -18.79 12.26
N ALA A 2 7.44 -18.62 10.94
CA ALA A 2 7.99 -17.41 10.34
C ALA A 2 6.89 -16.47 9.84
N LYS A 3 7.05 -15.17 10.12
CA LYS A 3 6.16 -14.11 9.61
C LYS A 3 6.79 -13.50 8.36
N LEU A 4 6.02 -13.38 7.29
CA LEU A 4 6.44 -12.66 6.08
C LEU A 4 5.81 -11.26 6.07
N TYR A 5 6.68 -10.25 6.09
CA TYR A 5 6.29 -8.85 5.95
C TYR A 5 6.33 -8.48 4.47
N VAL A 6 5.22 -7.96 3.95
CA VAL A 6 5.07 -7.63 2.52
C VAL A 6 4.78 -6.14 2.40
N PHE A 7 5.72 -5.39 1.82
CA PHE A 7 5.59 -3.95 1.62
C PHE A 7 5.06 -3.67 0.21
N GLY A 8 3.84 -3.14 0.13
CA GLY A 8 3.25 -2.65 -1.11
C GLY A 8 3.37 -1.14 -1.19
N ILE A 9 4.11 -0.62 -2.17
CA ILE A 9 4.30 0.82 -2.38
C ILE A 9 3.38 1.31 -3.50
N GLY A 10 2.60 2.35 -3.21
CA GLY A 10 1.62 2.96 -4.12
C GLY A 10 0.47 2.03 -4.55
N GLY A 11 -0.24 2.46 -5.59
CA GLY A 11 -1.35 1.69 -6.17
C GLY A 11 -0.93 0.36 -6.78
N THR A 12 0.24 0.30 -7.42
CA THR A 12 0.80 -0.93 -7.96
C THR A 12 1.10 -1.94 -6.86
N GLY A 13 1.71 -1.51 -5.75
CA GLY A 13 1.91 -2.35 -4.57
C GLY A 13 0.60 -2.88 -4.00
N SER A 14 -0.43 -2.03 -3.92
CA SER A 14 -1.78 -2.43 -3.51
C SER A 14 -2.37 -3.53 -4.41
N ARG A 15 -2.25 -3.41 -5.74
CA ARG A 15 -2.71 -4.43 -6.70
C ARG A 15 -1.98 -5.76 -6.54
N VAL A 16 -0.68 -5.75 -6.24
CA VAL A 16 0.09 -6.97 -5.98
C VAL A 16 -0.40 -7.66 -4.70
N ILE A 17 -0.63 -6.90 -3.63
CA ILE A 17 -1.18 -7.43 -2.37
C ILE A 17 -2.60 -7.98 -2.57
N LYS A 18 -3.41 -7.34 -3.42
CA LYS A 18 -4.72 -7.85 -3.83
C LYS A 18 -4.61 -9.25 -4.45
N SER A 19 -3.72 -9.41 -5.43
CA SER A 19 -3.48 -10.71 -6.09
C SER A 19 -2.96 -11.76 -5.12
N LEU A 20 -2.02 -11.39 -4.23
CA LEU A 20 -1.54 -12.28 -3.18
C LEU A 20 -2.68 -12.75 -2.27
N THR A 21 -3.60 -11.85 -1.89
CA THR A 21 -4.75 -12.18 -1.05
C THR A 21 -5.66 -13.21 -1.72
N PHE A 22 -5.85 -13.13 -3.04
CA PHE A 22 -6.61 -14.15 -3.78
C PHE A 22 -5.89 -15.50 -3.81
N LEU A 23 -4.57 -15.53 -3.97
CA LEU A 23 -3.80 -16.79 -3.92
C LEU A 23 -3.93 -17.45 -2.54
N LEU A 24 -3.81 -16.67 -1.46
CA LEU A 24 -4.00 -17.17 -0.09
C LEU A 24 -5.44 -17.67 0.12
N ALA A 25 -6.43 -16.95 -0.41
CA ALA A 25 -7.83 -17.37 -0.34
C ALA A 25 -8.05 -18.70 -1.05
N SER A 26 -7.39 -18.92 -2.19
CA SER A 26 -7.43 -20.18 -2.94
C SER A 26 -6.71 -21.37 -2.28
N GLY A 27 -6.03 -21.15 -1.14
CA GLY A 27 -5.33 -22.20 -0.40
C GLY A 27 -3.90 -22.46 -0.88
N VAL A 28 -3.30 -21.55 -1.64
CA VAL A 28 -1.89 -21.63 -2.03
C VAL A 28 -1.03 -21.65 -0.77
N LYS A 29 -0.22 -22.71 -0.64
CA LYS A 29 0.70 -22.87 0.49
C LYS A 29 1.94 -22.01 0.30
N LEU A 30 2.41 -21.43 1.39
CA LEU A 30 3.65 -20.67 1.42
C LEU A 30 4.84 -21.60 1.67
N SER A 31 5.94 -21.34 0.98
CA SER A 31 7.20 -22.05 1.19
C SER A 31 7.91 -21.59 2.47
N ASN A 32 8.99 -22.26 2.84
CA ASN A 32 9.93 -21.81 3.88
C ASN A 32 9.34 -21.67 5.30
N ASN A 33 8.34 -22.49 5.64
CA ASN A 33 7.70 -22.49 6.98
C ASN A 33 7.10 -21.12 7.38
N VAL A 34 6.72 -20.32 6.38
CA VAL A 34 5.94 -19.10 6.58
C VAL A 34 4.51 -19.48 6.88
N ASP A 35 4.01 -19.06 8.03
CA ASP A 35 2.65 -19.37 8.48
C ASP A 35 1.77 -18.12 8.57
N THR A 36 2.36 -16.93 8.51
CA THR A 36 1.66 -15.67 8.75
C THR A 36 2.14 -14.61 7.76
N ILE A 37 1.19 -13.90 7.15
CA ILE A 37 1.47 -12.72 6.31
C ILE A 37 1.15 -11.44 7.07
N VAL A 38 2.02 -10.44 6.94
CA VAL A 38 1.87 -9.09 7.51
C VAL A 38 2.01 -8.08 6.37
N PRO A 39 0.89 -7.68 5.72
CA PRO A 39 0.94 -6.71 4.63
C PRO A 39 1.02 -5.29 5.19
N ILE A 40 1.90 -4.48 4.60
CA ILE A 40 2.12 -3.08 4.92
C ILE A 40 2.01 -2.30 3.62
N ILE A 41 1.06 -1.37 3.54
CA ILE A 41 0.85 -0.55 2.35
C ILE A 41 1.33 0.86 2.64
N ILE A 42 2.14 1.39 1.73
CA ILE A 42 2.68 2.75 1.78
C ILE A 42 2.22 3.45 0.52
N ASP A 43 1.26 4.36 0.65
CA ASP A 43 0.72 5.10 -0.48
C ASP A 43 0.62 6.60 -0.12
N PRO A 44 1.38 7.48 -0.81
CA PRO A 44 1.22 8.92 -0.62
C PRO A 44 -0.14 9.43 -1.11
N ASP A 45 -0.76 8.73 -2.07
CA ASP A 45 -2.04 9.11 -2.67
C ASP A 45 -3.23 8.56 -1.86
N GLN A 46 -3.98 9.47 -1.22
CA GLN A 46 -5.18 9.15 -0.44
C GLN A 46 -6.40 8.86 -1.34
N GLY A 47 -6.42 9.39 -2.56
CA GLY A 47 -7.51 9.22 -3.53
C GLY A 47 -7.49 7.88 -4.25
N ASN A 48 -6.46 7.07 -4.01
CA ASN A 48 -6.27 5.81 -4.70
C ASN A 48 -7.37 4.78 -4.38
N GLY A 49 -8.25 4.55 -5.36
CA GLY A 49 -9.30 3.53 -5.27
C GLY A 49 -8.75 2.11 -5.09
N ASP A 50 -7.53 1.81 -5.55
CA ASP A 50 -6.92 0.49 -5.39
C ASP A 50 -6.50 0.22 -3.94
N LEU A 51 -6.01 1.24 -3.22
CA LEU A 51 -5.71 1.14 -1.80
C LEU A 51 -6.98 0.77 -1.01
N THR A 52 -8.05 1.52 -1.22
CA THR A 52 -9.34 1.32 -0.53
C THR A 52 -9.91 -0.08 -0.80
N ARG A 53 -9.94 -0.51 -2.08
CA ARG A 53 -10.40 -1.85 -2.46
C ARG A 53 -9.55 -2.96 -1.84
N THR A 54 -8.23 -2.77 -1.80
CA THR A 54 -7.30 -3.76 -1.24
C THR A 54 -7.47 -3.89 0.27
N LYS A 55 -7.66 -2.78 1.00
CA LYS A 55 -7.96 -2.81 2.44
C LYS A 55 -9.24 -3.57 2.75
N GLN A 56 -10.33 -3.29 2.02
CA GLN A 56 -11.61 -3.99 2.19
C GLN A 56 -11.47 -5.49 1.92
N LEU A 57 -10.70 -5.87 0.91
CA LEU A 57 -10.41 -7.28 0.61
C LEU A 57 -9.65 -7.97 1.75
N LEU A 58 -8.60 -7.33 2.29
CA LEU A 58 -7.82 -7.85 3.41
C LEU A 58 -8.67 -8.02 4.67
N ASP A 59 -9.51 -7.03 5.01
CA ASP A 59 -10.44 -7.13 6.15
C ASP A 59 -11.43 -8.29 5.98
N THR A 60 -11.90 -8.50 4.75
CA THR A 60 -12.83 -9.60 4.41
C THR A 60 -12.14 -10.94 4.56
N TYR A 61 -10.92 -11.07 4.03
CA TYR A 61 -10.09 -12.26 4.18
C TYR A 61 -9.86 -12.60 5.66
N ILE A 62 -9.46 -11.63 6.48
CA ILE A 62 -9.20 -11.83 7.91
C ILE A 62 -10.45 -12.33 8.64
N LYS A 63 -11.63 -11.75 8.33
CA LYS A 63 -12.91 -12.19 8.91
C LYS A 63 -13.24 -13.63 8.52
N ILE A 64 -13.00 -14.03 7.28
CA ILE A 64 -13.26 -15.39 6.79
C ILE A 64 -12.24 -16.37 7.40
N ASN A 65 -10.95 -16.07 7.34
CA ASN A 65 -9.88 -16.89 7.92
C ASN A 65 -10.13 -17.19 9.41
N LYS A 66 -10.60 -16.22 10.19
CA LYS A 66 -10.94 -16.41 11.62
C LYS A 66 -12.12 -17.38 11.84
N LYS A 67 -13.03 -17.49 10.87
CA LYS A 67 -14.20 -18.38 10.94
C LYS A 67 -13.98 -19.71 10.21
N SER A 68 -12.95 -19.79 9.37
CA SER A 68 -12.64 -20.98 8.59
C SER A 68 -12.04 -22.08 9.47
N TYR A 69 -12.33 -23.33 9.13
CA TYR A 69 -11.67 -24.47 9.75
C TYR A 69 -10.21 -24.51 9.29
N LYS A 70 -9.27 -24.60 10.24
CA LYS A 70 -7.81 -24.53 10.00
C LYS A 70 -7.21 -25.79 9.34
N SER A 71 -7.98 -26.52 8.55
CA SER A 71 -7.46 -27.58 7.67
C SER A 71 -6.74 -26.98 6.46
N ASP A 72 -5.96 -27.80 5.76
CA ASP A 72 -5.20 -27.50 4.52
C ASP A 72 -6.09 -27.07 3.32
N GLY A 73 -6.90 -26.02 3.48
CA GLY A 73 -7.90 -25.59 2.50
C GLY A 73 -7.92 -24.08 2.28
N PHE A 74 -9.03 -23.59 1.75
CA PHE A 74 -9.24 -22.17 1.46
C PHE A 74 -9.11 -21.29 2.70
N PHE A 75 -8.56 -20.09 2.52
CA PHE A 75 -8.37 -19.10 3.59
C PHE A 75 -7.61 -19.67 4.80
N HIS A 76 -6.63 -20.57 4.57
CA HIS A 76 -5.87 -21.24 5.63
C HIS A 76 -4.87 -20.29 6.32
N THR A 77 -4.13 -19.50 5.54
CA THR A 77 -3.01 -18.70 6.06
C THR A 77 -3.50 -17.43 6.76
N PRO A 78 -3.17 -17.20 8.04
CA PRO A 78 -3.53 -15.96 8.72
C PRO A 78 -2.82 -14.74 8.12
N ILE A 79 -3.61 -13.67 7.94
CA ILE A 79 -3.12 -12.31 7.72
C ILE A 79 -3.24 -11.55 9.04
N LYS A 80 -2.15 -10.93 9.48
CA LYS A 80 -2.12 -10.09 10.68
C LYS A 80 -1.74 -8.66 10.33
N THR A 81 -2.35 -7.72 11.05
CA THR A 81 -2.02 -6.30 10.94
C THR A 81 -0.95 -5.92 11.96
N LEU A 82 -0.27 -4.79 11.77
CA LEU A 82 0.69 -4.29 12.76
C LEU A 82 0.08 -4.11 14.16
N PRO A 83 -1.14 -3.55 14.31
CA PRO A 83 -1.84 -3.52 15.59
C PRO A 83 -2.00 -4.89 16.25
N ASP A 84 -2.31 -5.95 15.47
CA ASP A 84 -2.47 -7.31 16.01
C ASP A 84 -1.14 -7.89 16.57
N LEU A 85 0.00 -7.31 16.20
CA LEU A 85 1.33 -7.73 16.64
C LEU A 85 1.84 -6.90 17.82
N ILE A 86 1.42 -5.65 17.93
CA ILE A 86 1.89 -4.68 18.92
C ILE A 86 0.81 -4.53 20.00
N ASN A 87 0.59 -5.58 20.80
CA ASN A 87 -0.44 -5.61 21.85
C ASN A 87 -0.16 -4.65 23.05
N ASN A 88 0.72 -3.65 22.95
CA ASN A 88 1.25 -2.90 24.11
C ASN A 88 1.71 -1.45 23.86
N SER A 89 1.29 -0.76 22.81
CA SER A 89 1.61 0.67 22.67
C SER A 89 0.34 1.51 22.57
N ASN A 90 0.26 2.53 23.43
CA ASN A 90 -0.77 3.58 23.45
C ASN A 90 -0.74 4.47 22.19
N GLN A 91 -0.17 4.00 21.09
CA GLN A 91 -0.22 4.68 19.80
C GLN A 91 -1.41 4.13 19.02
N ALA A 92 -2.41 4.98 18.84
CA ALA A 92 -3.49 4.73 17.90
C ALA A 92 -2.89 4.60 16.50
N ILE A 93 -2.62 3.37 16.05
CA ILE A 93 -2.42 3.09 14.64
C ILE A 93 -3.80 3.27 14.01
N THR A 94 -4.06 4.48 13.51
CA THR A 94 -5.36 4.88 12.96
C THR A 94 -5.74 4.05 11.73
N ASP A 95 -4.75 3.53 11.00
CA ASP A 95 -4.96 2.72 9.81
C ASP A 95 -4.12 1.43 9.87
N LYS A 96 -4.81 0.29 9.98
CA LYS A 96 -4.21 -1.04 10.25
C LYS A 96 -3.20 -1.49 9.18
N PHE A 97 -3.29 -0.92 7.99
CA PHE A 97 -2.46 -1.28 6.83
C PHE A 97 -1.64 -0.11 6.27
N LYS A 98 -1.82 1.13 6.73
CA LYS A 98 -1.09 2.31 6.24
C LYS A 98 -0.13 2.82 7.31
N MET A 99 1.17 2.82 7.01
CA MET A 99 2.22 3.20 7.97
C MET A 99 2.79 4.61 7.76
N LEU A 100 2.61 5.21 6.58
CA LEU A 100 2.99 6.59 6.33
C LEU A 100 1.88 7.30 5.56
N GLU A 101 1.29 8.30 6.19
CA GLU A 101 0.83 9.46 5.46
C GLU A 101 2.07 10.33 5.27
N LEU A 102 2.51 10.51 4.03
CA LEU A 102 3.54 11.50 3.71
C LEU A 102 2.87 12.88 3.82
N SER A 103 2.70 13.33 5.07
CA SER A 103 2.13 14.63 5.43
C SER A 103 3.12 15.72 5.00
N GLY A 104 3.11 16.07 3.72
CA GLY A 104 3.99 17.11 3.18
C GLY A 104 3.84 17.33 1.66
N ALA A 105 3.61 16.26 0.89
CA ALA A 105 3.57 16.35 -0.58
C ALA A 105 2.14 16.44 -1.17
N GLN A 106 1.09 16.46 -0.35
CA GLN A 106 -0.31 16.31 -0.79
C GLN A 106 -0.96 17.61 -1.28
N ASN A 107 -0.29 18.76 -1.14
CA ASN A 107 -0.82 20.06 -1.55
C ASN A 107 0.13 20.81 -2.50
N GLU A 108 1.17 20.13 -2.98
CA GLU A 108 2.15 20.72 -3.88
C GLU A 108 1.82 20.32 -5.32
N ARG A 109 1.99 21.25 -6.26
CA ARG A 109 1.88 20.96 -7.69
C ARG A 109 3.09 20.13 -8.12
N PHE A 110 2.96 19.35 -9.19
CA PHE A 110 4.08 18.58 -9.74
C PHE A 110 5.34 19.47 -9.99
N SER A 111 5.15 20.70 -10.49
CA SER A 111 6.24 21.67 -10.68
C SER A 111 6.96 22.09 -9.39
N GLN A 112 6.24 22.14 -8.26
CA GLN A 112 6.80 22.45 -6.95
C GLN A 112 7.53 21.24 -6.36
N PHE A 113 6.95 20.04 -6.55
CA PHE A 113 7.53 18.79 -6.07
C PHE A 113 8.91 18.50 -6.69
N ILE A 114 9.08 18.80 -7.98
CA ILE A 114 10.37 18.63 -8.68
C ILE A 114 11.31 19.84 -8.54
N ASP A 115 10.90 20.87 -7.79
CA ASP A 115 11.58 22.16 -7.67
C ASP A 115 12.01 22.74 -9.04
N LEU A 116 11.04 22.87 -9.96
CA LEU A 116 11.32 23.32 -11.33
C LEU A 116 12.04 24.67 -11.36
N THR A 117 11.68 25.58 -10.46
CA THR A 117 12.30 26.90 -10.34
C THR A 117 13.74 26.88 -9.84
N GLY A 118 14.14 25.83 -9.11
CA GLY A 118 15.51 25.63 -8.62
C GLY A 118 16.45 24.98 -9.64
N LEU A 119 15.94 24.50 -10.78
CA LEU A 119 16.74 23.86 -11.81
C LEU A 119 17.47 24.87 -12.72
N GLU A 120 18.56 24.42 -13.34
CA GLU A 120 19.27 25.19 -14.36
C GLU A 120 18.40 25.42 -15.61
N PRO A 121 18.54 26.54 -16.36
CA PRO A 121 17.66 26.87 -17.49
C PRO A 121 17.52 25.78 -18.56
N ALA A 122 18.59 25.02 -18.82
CA ALA A 122 18.56 23.90 -19.77
C ALA A 122 17.65 22.77 -19.27
N SER A 123 17.69 22.48 -17.97
CA SER A 123 16.84 21.47 -17.32
C SER A 123 15.38 21.92 -17.24
N GLN A 124 15.13 23.21 -16.99
CA GLN A 124 13.78 23.80 -17.06
C GLN A 124 13.17 23.63 -18.46
N SER A 125 13.92 24.03 -19.48
CA SER A 125 13.48 23.91 -20.89
C SER A 125 13.20 22.46 -21.29
N LEU A 126 14.03 21.52 -20.80
CA LEU A 126 13.82 20.09 -21.04
C LEU A 126 12.52 19.59 -20.39
N ILE A 127 12.24 20.00 -19.15
CA ILE A 127 11.02 19.60 -18.44
C ILE A 127 9.77 20.21 -19.07
N GLU A 128 9.81 21.48 -19.47
CA GLU A 128 8.72 22.16 -20.20
C GLU A 128 8.46 21.54 -21.59
N LEU A 129 9.48 20.90 -22.18
CA LEU A 129 9.31 20.14 -23.43
C LEU A 129 8.73 18.73 -23.20
N LEU A 130 9.05 18.11 -22.06
CA LEU A 130 8.58 16.76 -21.73
C LEU A 130 7.16 16.73 -21.13
N PHE A 131 6.74 17.81 -20.46
CA PHE A 131 5.47 17.88 -19.75
C PHE A 131 4.68 19.11 -20.17
N SER A 132 3.37 18.95 -20.35
CA SER A 132 2.47 20.08 -20.62
C SER A 132 2.28 20.96 -19.38
N GLU A 133 1.80 22.19 -19.57
CA GLU A 133 1.40 23.06 -18.44
C GLU A 133 0.35 22.40 -17.55
N ASP A 134 -0.57 21.60 -18.12
CA ASP A 134 -1.56 20.87 -17.35
C ASP A 134 -0.91 19.80 -16.46
N ASN A 135 0.12 19.10 -16.96
CA ASN A 135 0.88 18.14 -16.17
C ASN A 135 1.69 18.81 -15.05
N LEU A 136 2.31 19.96 -15.33
CA LEU A 136 3.10 20.71 -14.35
C LEU A 136 2.25 21.38 -13.26
N ASN A 137 1.00 21.70 -13.59
CA ASN A 137 0.00 22.24 -12.67
C ASN A 137 -0.86 21.17 -12.01
N ALA A 138 -0.69 19.89 -12.38
CA ALA A 138 -1.42 18.79 -11.78
C ALA A 138 -1.13 18.73 -10.28
N ASP A 139 -2.21 18.50 -9.52
CA ASP A 139 -2.12 18.17 -8.11
C ASP A 139 -1.47 16.78 -7.99
N MET A 140 -0.53 16.64 -7.05
CA MET A 140 0.11 15.35 -6.74
C MET A 140 -0.86 14.27 -6.24
N ASN A 141 -2.14 14.62 -6.04
CA ASN A 141 -3.25 13.69 -5.81
C ASN A 141 -3.82 13.03 -7.09
N VAL A 142 -3.36 13.44 -8.28
CA VAL A 142 -3.81 12.88 -9.58
C VAL A 142 -2.67 12.08 -10.20
N GLY A 143 -2.83 10.76 -10.26
CA GLY A 143 -1.88 9.80 -10.86
C GLY A 143 -2.16 9.45 -12.32
#